data_AF-A0A941LI13-F1
#
_entry.id   AF-A0A941LI13-F1
#
_cell.length_a   1.000
_cell.length_b   1.000
_cell.length_c   1.000
_cell.angle_alpha   90.00
_cell.angle_beta   90.00
_cell.angle_gamma   90.00
#
_symmetry.space_group_name_H-M   'P 1'
#
loop_
_entity.id
_entity.type
_entity.pdbx_description
1 polymer ?
#
loop_
_entity_poly.entity_id
_entity_poly.type
_entity_poly.pdbx_seq_one_letter_code
_entity_poly.pdbx_strand_id
1 'polypeptide(L)'
;MAQRFQSGAFVQQCFAVHPLCLSLKRIDEQGRLVVACTSCRMMHLMTVGQVVGRVAAVPLGGELETPKVMPTARELLESCLRAHPVSVTIRELDVIRDTVGLRCGECRRMFDLQVSAFESHQKS
;
A
#
# COMPACT_ATOMS: atom_id res chain seq x y z
N MET A 1 -21.17 6.45 -15.44
CA MET A 1 -20.73 5.04 -15.36
C MET A 1 -19.23 5.05 -15.17
N ALA A 2 -18.72 4.64 -14.00
CA ALA A 2 -17.27 4.58 -13.77
C ALA A 2 -16.75 3.29 -14.43
N GLN A 3 -15.86 3.42 -15.42
CA GLN A 3 -15.21 2.26 -16.04
C GLN A 3 -14.26 1.63 -15.02
N ARG A 4 -14.40 0.31 -14.83
CA ARG A 4 -13.56 -0.50 -13.95
C ARG A 4 -12.61 -1.31 -14.82
N PHE A 5 -11.32 -1.14 -14.60
CA PHE A 5 -10.27 -1.86 -15.30
C PHE A 5 -9.57 -2.80 -14.33
N GLN A 6 -9.75 -4.10 -14.50
CA GLN A 6 -9.06 -5.12 -13.69
C GLN A 6 -7.68 -5.42 -14.30
N SER A 7 -6.81 -4.41 -14.32
CA SER A 7 -5.45 -4.54 -14.86
C SER A 7 -4.45 -3.68 -14.09
N GLY A 8 -3.27 -4.26 -13.84
CA GLY A 8 -2.13 -3.58 -13.25
C GLY A 8 -1.50 -2.53 -14.18
N ALA A 9 -1.73 -2.61 -15.49
CA ALA A 9 -1.12 -1.70 -16.47
C ALA A 9 -1.49 -0.24 -16.22
N PHE A 10 -2.74 0.03 -15.81
CA PHE A 10 -3.19 1.40 -15.53
C PHE A 10 -2.51 2.01 -14.31
N VAL A 11 -2.32 1.24 -13.24
CA VAL A 11 -1.63 1.74 -12.06
C VAL A 11 -0.13 1.87 -12.31
N GLN A 12 0.46 0.97 -13.10
CA GLN A 12 1.84 1.09 -13.57
C GLN A 12 2.05 2.36 -14.38
N GLN A 13 1.16 2.65 -15.34
CA GLN A 13 1.20 3.87 -16.13
C GLN A 13 1.00 5.12 -15.26
N CYS A 14 0.04 5.09 -14.33
CA CYS A 14 -0.17 6.19 -13.41
C CYS A 14 1.05 6.44 -12.51
N PHE A 15 1.72 5.39 -12.04
CA PHE A 15 2.94 5.49 -11.23
C PHE A 15 4.13 5.98 -12.05
N ALA A 16 4.28 5.52 -13.31
CA ALA A 16 5.34 5.98 -14.19
C ALA A 16 5.24 7.49 -14.51
N VAL A 17 4.01 8.01 -14.66
CA VAL A 17 3.78 9.43 -14.96
C VAL A 17 3.70 10.29 -13.69
N HIS A 18 3.10 9.78 -12.62
CA HIS A 18 2.83 10.53 -11.39
C HIS A 18 3.27 9.78 -10.11
N PRO A 19 4.58 9.48 -9.96
CA PRO A 19 5.07 8.64 -8.87
C PRO A 19 4.80 9.25 -7.48
N LEU A 20 4.82 10.57 -7.37
CA LEU A 20 4.62 11.28 -6.10
C LEU A 20 3.16 11.64 -5.80
N CYS A 21 2.26 11.46 -6.77
CA CYS A 21 0.86 11.87 -6.64
C CYS A 21 -0.06 10.73 -6.19
N LEU A 22 0.48 9.51 -6.06
CA LEU A 22 -0.23 8.32 -5.60
C LEU A 22 -0.18 8.24 -4.07
N SER A 23 -1.32 8.50 -3.46
CA SER A 23 -1.50 8.46 -2.01
C SER A 23 -2.47 7.34 -1.62
N LEU A 24 -2.12 6.60 -0.57
CA LEU A 24 -3.03 5.63 0.03
C LEU A 24 -4.08 6.39 0.84
N LYS A 25 -5.36 6.22 0.48
CA LYS A 25 -6.47 6.92 1.15
C LYS A 25 -7.01 6.14 2.34
N ARG A 26 -7.19 4.83 2.16
CA ARG A 26 -7.71 3.94 3.20
C ARG A 26 -7.48 2.48 2.82
N ILE A 27 -7.68 1.60 3.81
CA ILE A 27 -7.89 0.18 3.61
C ILE A 27 -9.40 -0.06 3.73
N ASP A 28 -9.97 -0.74 2.74
CA ASP A 28 -11.37 -1.12 2.70
C ASP A 28 -11.66 -2.25 3.72
N GLU A 29 -12.92 -2.49 4.09
CA GLU A 29 -13.29 -3.56 5.05
C GLU A 29 -12.83 -4.95 4.60
N GLN A 30 -12.72 -5.15 3.29
CA GLN A 30 -12.18 -6.37 2.67
C GLN A 30 -10.65 -6.45 2.68
N GLY A 31 -9.96 -5.48 3.28
CA GLY A 31 -8.49 -5.42 3.30
C GLY A 31 -7.85 -4.95 2.00
N ARG A 32 -8.62 -4.30 1.12
CA ARG A 32 -8.12 -3.75 -0.14
C ARG A 32 -7.56 -2.35 0.06
N LEU A 33 -6.40 -2.08 -0.52
CA LEU A 33 -5.78 -0.76 -0.49
C LEU A 33 -6.45 0.14 -1.51
N VAL A 34 -6.99 1.27 -1.05
CA VAL A 34 -7.59 2.29 -1.92
C VAL A 34 -6.60 3.42 -2.11
N VAL A 35 -5.96 3.44 -3.27
CA VAL A 35 -4.97 4.44 -3.66
C VAL A 35 -5.63 5.43 -4.61
N ALA A 36 -5.39 6.71 -4.42
CA ALA A 36 -5.88 7.75 -5.33
C ALA A 36 -4.72 8.59 -5.85
N CYS A 37 -4.71 8.81 -7.17
CA CYS A 37 -3.83 9.77 -7.79
C CYS A 37 -4.49 11.15 -7.79
N THR A 38 -3.84 12.15 -7.21
CA THR A 38 -4.36 13.52 -7.20
C THR A 38 -4.26 14.21 -8.57
N SER A 39 -3.36 13.76 -9.44
CA SER A 39 -3.13 14.36 -10.76
C SER A 39 -4.12 13.87 -11.83
N CYS A 40 -4.23 12.56 -12.03
CA CYS A 40 -5.14 12.00 -13.04
C CYS A 40 -6.55 11.68 -12.49
N ARG A 41 -6.79 11.90 -11.19
CA ARG A 41 -8.05 11.59 -10.48
C ARG A 41 -8.51 10.13 -10.61
N MET A 42 -7.59 9.23 -10.98
CA MET A 42 -7.81 7.79 -11.00
C MET A 42 -7.73 7.22 -9.57
N MET A 43 -8.58 6.25 -9.31
CA MET A 43 -8.58 5.48 -8.07
C MET A 43 -8.15 4.05 -8.38
N HIS A 44 -7.11 3.58 -7.72
CA HIS A 44 -6.59 2.22 -7.85
C HIS A 44 -6.91 1.44 -6.58
N LEU A 45 -7.60 0.32 -6.74
CA LEU A 45 -7.86 -0.64 -5.69
C LEU A 45 -6.91 -1.81 -5.86
N MET A 46 -6.19 -2.16 -4.81
CA MET A 46 -5.27 -3.30 -4.81
C MET A 46 -5.70 -4.28 -3.73
N THR A 47 -5.92 -5.53 -4.12
CA THR A 47 -6.22 -6.58 -3.15
C THR A 47 -4.92 -7.11 -2.59
N VAL A 48 -4.72 -6.96 -1.29
CA VAL A 48 -3.49 -7.39 -0.64
C VAL A 48 -3.61 -8.88 -0.30
N GLY A 49 -2.70 -9.68 -0.85
CA GLY A 49 -2.58 -11.10 -0.50
C GLY A 49 -1.75 -11.28 0.76
N GLN A 50 -0.57 -10.66 0.82
CA GLN A 50 0.33 -10.71 1.97
C GLN A 50 0.92 -9.32 2.25
N VAL A 51 1.04 -8.94 3.52
CA VAL A 51 1.74 -7.72 3.94
C VAL A 51 3.09 -8.11 4.51
N VAL A 52 4.17 -7.74 3.82
CA VAL A 52 5.55 -7.95 4.29
C VAL A 52 6.08 -6.61 4.80
N GLY A 53 5.94 -6.38 6.10
CA GLY A 53 6.49 -5.18 6.70
C GLY A 53 8.01 -5.24 6.69
N ARG A 54 8.67 -4.54 5.76
CA ARG A 54 10.04 -4.04 5.97
C ARG A 54 10.01 -2.88 6.95
N VAL A 55 9.42 -3.11 8.12
CA VAL A 55 9.77 -2.33 9.29
C VAL A 55 11.23 -2.68 9.53
N ALA A 56 12.12 -1.69 9.58
CA ALA A 56 13.45 -1.88 10.10
C ALA A 56 13.32 -2.29 11.57
N ALA A 57 12.95 -3.55 11.81
CA ALA A 57 13.15 -4.22 13.06
C ALA A 57 14.66 -4.38 13.15
N VAL A 58 15.30 -3.43 13.82
CA VAL A 58 16.50 -3.77 14.57
C VAL A 58 16.00 -4.80 15.58
N PRO A 59 16.37 -6.09 15.47
CA PRO A 59 16.13 -7.02 16.56
C PRO A 59 17.11 -6.59 17.65
N LEU A 60 16.64 -5.80 18.60
CA LEU A 60 17.37 -5.62 19.86
C LEU A 60 17.09 -6.87 20.69
N GLY A 61 18.10 -7.74 20.77
CA GLY A 61 18.14 -8.85 21.71
C GLY A 61 17.54 -10.13 21.14
N GLY A 62 18.43 -11.09 20.86
CA GLY A 62 18.03 -12.47 20.67
C GLY A 62 17.69 -13.08 22.01
N GLU A 63 16.41 -13.26 22.28
CA GLU A 63 15.94 -14.14 23.34
C GLU A 63 14.76 -14.95 22.79
N LEU A 64 14.89 -16.27 22.93
CA LEU A 64 13.81 -17.23 22.78
C LEU A 64 12.68 -16.82 23.75
N GLU A 65 11.41 -17.05 23.36
CA GLU A 65 10.24 -17.32 24.23
C GLU A 65 8.95 -16.54 23.89
N THR A 66 7.86 -17.31 23.81
CA THR A 66 6.41 -16.97 23.73
C THR A 66 5.87 -16.24 22.49
N PRO A 67 4.73 -16.71 21.92
CA PRO A 67 4.03 -16.00 20.86
C PRO A 67 3.28 -14.81 21.45
N LYS A 68 4.01 -13.74 21.79
CA LYS A 68 3.40 -12.40 21.77
C LYS A 68 2.95 -12.20 20.33
N VAL A 69 1.65 -12.01 20.14
CA VAL A 69 1.08 -11.59 18.86
C VAL A 69 1.79 -10.30 18.48
N MET A 70 2.90 -10.41 17.75
CA MET A 70 3.57 -9.26 17.18
C MET A 70 2.55 -8.65 16.23
N PRO A 71 2.31 -7.33 16.31
CA PRO A 71 1.39 -6.70 15.38
C PRO A 71 1.87 -7.04 13.97
N THR A 72 1.01 -7.71 13.23
CA THR A 72 1.24 -8.05 11.84
C THR A 72 1.59 -6.77 11.09
N ALA A 73 2.41 -6.88 10.05
CA ALA A 73 2.78 -5.71 9.27
C ALA A 73 1.57 -4.93 8.74
N ARG A 74 0.42 -5.61 8.58
CA ARG A 74 -0.89 -5.03 8.30
C ARG A 74 -1.38 -4.12 9.42
N GLU A 75 -1.36 -4.57 10.67
CA GLU A 75 -1.78 -3.76 11.82
C GLU A 75 -0.89 -2.53 12.01
N LEU A 76 0.41 -2.66 11.73
CA LEU A 76 1.33 -1.52 11.73
C LEU A 76 1.01 -0.52 10.61
N LEU A 77 0.69 -1.00 9.41
CA LEU A 77 0.23 -0.16 8.31
C LEU A 77 -1.09 0.54 8.64
N GLU A 78 -2.06 -0.17 9.22
CA GLU A 78 -3.35 0.37 9.65
C GLU A 78 -3.18 1.41 10.76
N SER A 79 -2.28 1.17 11.72
CA SER A 79 -1.93 2.14 12.75
C SER A 79 -1.27 3.38 12.14
N CYS A 80 -0.35 3.19 11.19
CA CYS A 80 0.29 4.30 10.47
C CYS A 80 -0.71 5.10 9.65
N LEU A 81 -1.69 4.45 9.02
CA LEU A 81 -2.75 5.13 8.28
C LEU A 81 -3.70 5.89 9.19
N ARG A 82 -4.03 5.33 10.36
CA ARG A 82 -4.85 6.03 11.37
C ARG A 82 -4.13 7.26 11.93
N ALA A 83 -2.82 7.15 12.18
CA ALA A 83 -2.02 8.27 12.65
C ALA A 83 -1.70 9.30 11.56
N HIS A 84 -1.49 8.85 10.32
CA HIS A 84 -1.00 9.67 9.20
C HIS A 84 -1.77 9.39 7.89
N PRO A 85 -3.07 9.74 7.82
CA PRO A 85 -3.96 9.34 6.73
C PRO A 85 -3.62 9.95 5.37
N VAL A 86 -2.77 10.97 5.31
CA VAL A 86 -2.40 11.67 4.06
C VAL A 86 -0.92 11.49 3.73
N SER A 87 -0.13 10.92 4.64
CA SER A 87 1.33 10.86 4.50
C SER A 87 1.83 9.51 4.00
N VAL A 88 0.94 8.54 3.72
CA VAL A 88 1.32 7.24 3.17
C VAL A 88 1.21 7.27 1.65
N THR A 89 2.34 7.16 0.95
CA THR A 89 2.44 7.20 -0.51
C THR A 89 3.04 5.91 -1.07
N ILE A 90 2.77 5.65 -2.36
CA ILE A 90 3.45 4.58 -3.08
C ILE A 90 4.84 5.06 -3.44
N ARG A 91 5.86 4.30 -3.04
CA ARG A 91 7.26 4.54 -3.38
C ARG A 91 7.76 3.60 -4.46
N GLU A 92 7.30 2.36 -4.45
CA GLU A 92 7.69 1.33 -5.41
C GLU A 92 6.45 0.57 -5.86
N LEU A 93 6.39 0.25 -7.15
CA LEU A 93 5.31 -0.52 -7.74
C LEU A 93 5.91 -1.41 -8.81
N ASP A 94 5.73 -2.72 -8.67
CA ASP A 94 6.11 -3.72 -9.65
C ASP A 94 4.91 -4.64 -9.89
N VAL A 95 4.25 -4.45 -11.04
CA VAL A 95 3.08 -5.26 -11.43
C VAL A 95 3.46 -6.60 -12.04
N ILE A 96 4.75 -6.85 -12.33
CA ILE A 96 5.22 -8.15 -12.83
C ILE A 96 5.45 -9.09 -11.65
N ARG A 97 5.96 -8.55 -10.54
CA ARG A 97 6.15 -9.29 -9.29
C ARG A 97 4.97 -9.18 -8.32
N ASP A 98 3.94 -8.44 -8.71
CA ASP A 98 2.79 -8.07 -7.90
C ASP A 98 3.17 -7.48 -6.53
N THR A 99 4.19 -6.62 -6.50
CA THR A 99 4.69 -5.99 -5.27
C THR A 99 4.44 -4.49 -5.24
N VAL A 100 4.07 -3.96 -4.08
CA VAL A 100 3.85 -2.53 -3.84
C VAL A 100 4.60 -2.10 -2.58
N GLY A 101 5.53 -1.17 -2.75
CA GLY A 101 6.23 -0.52 -1.65
C GLY A 101 5.53 0.77 -1.25
N LEU A 102 5.05 0.84 -0.01
CA LEU A 102 4.52 2.05 0.61
C LEU A 102 5.55 2.70 1.51
N ARG A 103 5.49 4.02 1.58
CA ARG A 103 6.27 4.81 2.52
C ARG A 103 5.39 5.82 3.23
N CYS A 104 5.55 5.89 4.55
CA CYS A 104 5.01 6.94 5.39
C CYS A 104 5.96 8.13 5.41
N GLY A 105 5.53 9.33 5.03
CA GLY A 105 6.33 10.56 5.04
C GLY A 105 6.66 11.06 6.46
N GLU A 106 5.72 10.88 7.39
CA GLU A 106 5.85 11.27 8.81
C GLU A 106 6.75 10.30 9.58
N CYS A 107 6.31 9.06 9.65
CA CYS A 107 6.96 8.01 10.43
C CYS A 107 8.14 7.34 9.72
N ARG A 108 8.39 7.67 8.45
CA ARG A 108 9.45 7.12 7.58
C ARG A 108 9.48 5.59 7.46
N ARG A 109 8.44 4.91 7.96
CA ARG A 109 8.27 3.46 7.84
C ARG A 109 7.99 3.09 6.39
N MET A 110 8.56 1.96 5.99
CA MET A 110 8.37 1.36 4.68
C MET A 110 7.64 0.03 4.84
N PHE A 111 6.73 -0.25 3.92
CA PHE A 111 5.93 -1.46 3.93
C PHE A 111 5.94 -2.04 2.53
N ASP A 112 6.33 -3.30 2.38
CA ASP A 112 6.25 -4.00 1.12
C ASP A 112 5.02 -4.91 1.15
N LEU A 113 4.25 -4.89 0.08
CA LEU A 113 2.96 -5.59 -0.01
C LEU A 113 2.97 -6.49 -1.22
N GLN A 114 2.55 -7.74 -1.03
CA GLN A 114 2.20 -8.62 -2.12
C GLN A 114 0.73 -8.38 -2.47
N VAL A 115 0.50 -7.89 -3.68
CA VAL A 115 -0.83 -7.70 -4.25
C VAL A 115 -1.21 -8.97 -5.00
N SER A 116 -2.50 -9.31 -4.99
CA SER A 116 -3.04 -10.44 -5.76
C SER A 116 -3.93 -10.00 -6.91
N ALA A 117 -4.48 -8.79 -6.83
CA ALA A 117 -5.31 -8.22 -7.89
C ALA A 117 -5.21 -6.70 -7.90
N PHE A 118 -5.13 -6.16 -9.11
CA PHE A 118 -5.14 -4.72 -9.38
C PHE A 118 -6.43 -4.34 -10.08
N GLU A 119 -7.10 -3.32 -9.56
CA GLU A 119 -8.30 -2.74 -10.12
C GLU A 119 -8.16 -1.23 -10.20
N SER A 120 -8.58 -0.62 -11.29
CA SER A 120 -8.48 0.82 -11.51
C SER A 120 -9.83 1.37 -11.93
N HIS A 121 -10.22 2.48 -11.33
CA HIS A 121 -11.50 3.16 -11.56
C HIS A 121 -11.22 4.61 -11.93
N GLN A 122 -11.82 5.06 -13.02
CA GLN A 122 -11.84 6.48 -13.34
C GLN A 122 -13.09 7.11 -12.73
N LYS A 123 -12.90 8.05 -11.78
CA LYS A 123 -13.98 8.96 -11.41
C LYS A 123 -14.13 9.97 -12.54
N SER A 124 -15.18 9.79 -13.34
CA SER A 124 -15.62 10.73 -14.36
C SER A 124 -16.35 11.92 -13.74
#